data_AF-A0A3D3JPB4-F1
#
_entry.id   AF-A0A3D3JPB4-F1
#
_cell.length_a   1.000
_cell.length_b   1.000
_cell.length_c   1.000
_cell.angle_alpha   90.00
_cell.angle_beta   90.00
_cell.angle_gamma   90.00
#
_symmetry.space_group_name_H-M   'P 1'
#
loop_
_entity.id
_entity.type
_entity.pdbx_description
1 polymer ?
#
loop_
_entity_poly.entity_id
_entity_poly.type
_entity_poly.pdbx_seq_one_letter_code
_entity_poly.pdbx_strand_id
1 'polypeptide(L)'
;ATLTFTTNNWDVAQTVTVTGVDDNFDRDDATTVTVAVDDASSDDAFDAVADQVITITCTDDDTTEAAWKHQNMAWVFGSDQLSVRDPTLNNPQPASFSWSMVPASVKSIYYPGGNDYNPQRYTKSFTDINATGLTTFDDYKNVLDEAMSAWSDVSGIINLGYIEETQLNGEYVPVGGTDDIIARTSNPHVGHIRFMVFGDDVISGSVFASTTYIPDPSAGVNNAVNRSRSLDVRFRDTAFVWDDDTINPGNNVNGFFFKKIAMHEIGHALGFAHNSDSESVMGGGTYTYSGLGAADVAGAVAIYGQP
;
A
#
# COMPACT_ATOMS: atom_id res chain seq x y z
N ALA A 1 -20.57 33.09 17.87
CA ALA A 1 -20.80 33.10 19.33
C ALA A 1 -21.01 34.55 19.77
N THR A 2 -21.76 34.80 20.84
CA THR A 2 -22.07 36.16 21.31
C THR A 2 -21.76 36.26 22.79
N LEU A 3 -21.08 37.31 23.21
CA LEU A 3 -20.87 37.65 24.63
C LEU A 3 -21.72 38.87 24.97
N THR A 4 -22.38 38.85 26.12
CA THR A 4 -23.20 39.98 26.60
C THR A 4 -22.54 40.62 27.82
N PHE A 5 -22.27 41.91 27.69
CA PHE A 5 -21.79 42.75 28.78
C PHE A 5 -22.94 43.57 29.34
N THR A 6 -22.96 43.72 30.65
CA THR A 6 -23.99 44.36 31.46
C THR A 6 -23.30 45.29 32.44
N THR A 7 -24.06 46.14 33.14
CA THR A 7 -23.53 47.02 34.20
C THR A 7 -22.81 46.26 35.32
N ASN A 8 -23.01 44.96 35.44
CA ASN A 8 -22.43 44.12 36.50
C ASN A 8 -21.16 43.36 36.06
N ASN A 9 -20.83 43.32 34.77
CA ASN A 9 -19.68 42.54 34.25
C ASN A 9 -18.92 43.23 33.11
N TRP A 10 -19.20 44.50 32.81
CA TRP A 10 -18.54 45.25 31.73
C TRP A 10 -17.02 45.40 31.94
N ASP A 11 -16.58 45.41 33.20
CA ASP A 11 -15.18 45.56 33.61
C ASP A 11 -14.49 44.22 33.89
N VAL A 12 -15.21 43.11 33.70
CA VAL A 12 -14.68 41.76 33.92
C VAL A 12 -14.25 41.17 32.57
N ALA A 13 -12.97 40.82 32.45
CA ALA A 13 -12.43 40.16 31.26
C ALA A 13 -13.14 38.83 31.01
N GLN A 14 -13.61 38.62 29.78
CA GLN A 14 -14.22 37.37 29.33
C GLN A 14 -13.29 36.65 28.34
N THR A 15 -13.02 35.38 28.60
CA THR A 15 -12.14 34.56 27.76
C THR A 15 -12.95 33.79 26.73
N VAL A 16 -12.59 33.92 25.46
CA VAL A 16 -13.09 33.07 24.36
C VAL A 16 -11.98 32.09 23.99
N THR A 17 -12.27 30.80 24.07
CA THR A 17 -11.37 29.75 23.62
C THR A 17 -11.73 29.35 22.20
N VAL A 18 -10.76 29.43 21.29
CA VAL A 18 -10.85 28.92 19.92
C VAL A 18 -9.95 27.70 19.86
N THR A 19 -10.49 26.59 19.38
CA THR A 19 -9.75 25.34 19.21
C THR A 19 -9.82 24.97 17.73
N GLY A 20 -8.67 24.60 17.17
CA GLY A 20 -8.64 23.93 15.86
C GLY A 20 -9.43 22.62 15.91
N VAL A 21 -9.88 22.17 14.74
CA VAL A 21 -10.49 20.85 14.59
C VAL A 21 -9.66 20.10 13.58
N ASP A 22 -9.22 18.91 13.95
CA ASP A 22 -8.48 18.01 13.08
C ASP A 22 -9.27 17.78 11.78
N ASP A 23 -8.58 17.85 10.65
CA ASP A 23 -9.13 17.50 9.35
C ASP A 23 -8.23 16.51 8.61
N ASN A 24 -8.48 16.28 7.32
CA ASN A 24 -7.78 15.27 6.53
C ASN A 24 -6.80 15.90 5.52
N PHE A 25 -6.49 17.18 5.64
CA PHE A 25 -5.58 17.90 4.74
C PHE A 25 -4.25 18.19 5.44
N ASP A 26 -3.19 17.55 4.98
CA ASP A 26 -1.80 17.76 5.39
C ASP A 26 -1.30 19.13 4.88
N ARG A 27 -1.63 20.19 5.64
CA ARG A 27 -1.12 21.55 5.45
C ARG A 27 -1.41 22.42 6.67
N ASP A 28 -0.55 23.42 6.89
CA ASP A 28 -0.90 24.58 7.70
C ASP A 28 -2.07 25.33 7.06
N ASP A 29 -3.06 25.70 7.88
CA ASP A 29 -4.20 26.51 7.46
C ASP A 29 -4.27 27.82 8.24
N ALA A 30 -4.89 28.82 7.61
CA ALA A 30 -5.08 30.13 8.21
C ALA A 30 -6.55 30.53 8.15
N THR A 31 -7.05 31.06 9.27
CA THR A 31 -8.40 31.60 9.36
C THR A 31 -8.38 32.96 10.04
N THR A 32 -9.46 33.72 9.89
CA THR A 32 -9.63 35.03 10.52
C THR A 32 -10.84 35.00 11.43
N VAL A 33 -10.66 35.46 12.66
CA VAL A 33 -11.75 35.73 13.60
C VAL A 33 -11.94 37.22 13.69
N THR A 34 -13.15 37.69 13.38
CA THR A 34 -13.55 39.09 13.59
C THR A 34 -14.35 39.18 14.88
N VAL A 35 -13.94 40.10 15.75
CA VAL A 35 -14.66 40.48 16.96
C VAL A 35 -15.20 41.89 16.75
N ALA A 36 -16.51 42.04 16.82
CA ALA A 36 -17.23 43.28 16.56
C ALA A 36 -18.25 43.53 17.68
N VAL A 37 -18.59 44.80 17.88
CA VAL A 37 -19.79 45.18 18.64
C VAL A 37 -21.00 44.98 17.72
N ASP A 38 -22.07 44.39 18.25
CA ASP A 38 -23.34 44.33 17.50
C ASP A 38 -24.12 45.61 17.75
N ASP A 39 -23.97 46.59 16.85
CA ASP A 39 -24.58 47.93 16.96
C ASP A 39 -26.09 47.85 17.21
N ALA A 40 -26.80 46.95 16.53
CA ALA A 40 -28.25 46.82 16.65
C ALA A 40 -28.73 46.37 18.03
N SER A 41 -27.83 45.74 18.80
CA SER A 41 -28.11 45.11 20.10
C SER A 41 -27.30 45.72 21.24
N SER A 42 -26.55 46.79 20.98
CA SER A 42 -25.66 47.46 21.93
C SER A 42 -26.10 48.91 22.16
N ASP A 43 -25.47 49.60 23.10
CA ASP A 43 -25.71 51.04 23.31
C ASP A 43 -24.97 51.84 22.23
N ASP A 44 -25.65 52.81 21.59
CA ASP A 44 -25.14 53.66 20.50
C ASP A 44 -23.77 54.32 20.82
N ALA A 45 -23.42 54.47 22.10
CA ALA A 45 -22.12 54.97 22.52
C ALA A 45 -20.94 54.08 22.08
N PHE A 46 -21.19 52.80 21.74
CA PHE A 46 -20.17 51.84 21.32
C PHE A 46 -20.10 51.59 19.81
N ASP A 47 -21.00 52.17 19.01
CA ASP A 47 -21.04 51.99 17.54
C ASP A 47 -19.75 52.42 16.83
N ALA A 48 -18.97 53.32 17.45
CA ALA A 48 -17.70 53.79 16.89
C ALA A 48 -16.51 52.87 17.21
N VAL A 49 -16.70 51.79 17.97
CA VAL A 49 -15.64 50.84 18.32
C VAL A 49 -15.31 49.99 17.09
N ALA A 50 -14.07 50.09 16.62
CA ALA A 50 -13.64 49.37 15.43
C ALA A 50 -13.51 47.86 15.66
N ASP A 51 -13.98 47.08 14.69
CA ASP A 51 -13.79 45.63 14.63
C ASP A 51 -12.32 45.24 14.76
N GLN A 52 -12.08 44.18 15.52
CA GLN A 52 -10.78 43.57 15.67
C GLN A 52 -10.72 42.30 14.82
N VAL A 53 -9.76 42.25 13.89
CA VAL A 53 -9.52 41.07 13.06
C VAL A 53 -8.26 40.38 13.56
N ILE A 54 -8.41 39.11 13.93
CA ILE A 54 -7.34 38.26 14.46
C ILE A 54 -7.08 37.17 13.43
N THR A 55 -5.86 37.11 12.91
CA THR A 55 -5.41 35.98 12.08
C THR A 55 -4.93 34.86 12.99
N ILE A 56 -5.49 33.68 12.78
CA ILE A 56 -5.13 32.45 13.49
C ILE A 56 -4.47 31.52 12.47
N THR A 57 -3.27 31.04 12.80
CA THR A 57 -2.59 29.97 12.10
C THR A 57 -2.88 28.66 12.84
N CYS A 58 -3.53 27.72 12.16
CA CYS A 58 -3.60 26.34 12.59
C CYS A 58 -2.37 25.64 12.04
N THR A 59 -1.38 25.43 12.90
CA THR A 59 -0.20 24.63 12.54
C THR A 59 -0.61 23.18 12.50
N ASP A 60 -0.32 22.51 11.40
CA ASP A 60 -0.54 21.08 11.28
C ASP A 60 0.39 20.33 12.24
N ASP A 61 -0.20 19.51 13.11
CA ASP A 61 0.52 18.61 14.00
C ASP A 61 0.24 17.14 13.70
N ASP A 62 -0.45 16.86 12.58
CA ASP A 62 -0.45 15.53 11.99
C ASP A 62 0.99 15.18 11.65
N THR A 63 1.59 14.33 12.49
CA THR A 63 2.74 13.57 12.03
C THR A 63 2.30 12.84 10.76
N THR A 64 3.20 12.68 9.80
CA THR A 64 2.99 11.89 8.56
C THR A 64 2.65 10.41 8.82
N GLU A 65 2.17 10.06 10.01
CA GLU A 65 1.50 8.84 10.44
C GLU A 65 0.07 8.72 9.85
N ALA A 66 -0.62 9.85 9.54
CA ALA A 66 -1.95 9.83 8.94
C ALA A 66 -1.96 9.50 7.43
N ALA A 67 -0.85 9.70 6.72
CA ALA A 67 -0.66 9.21 5.35
C ALA A 67 -0.61 7.67 5.27
N TRP A 68 -0.41 6.98 6.40
CA TRP A 68 -0.38 5.51 6.48
C TRP A 68 -1.75 4.87 6.79
N LYS A 69 -2.84 5.64 6.83
CA LYS A 69 -4.19 5.10 7.08
C LYS A 69 -4.95 4.62 5.85
N HIS A 70 -4.37 4.67 4.66
CA HIS A 70 -4.97 3.99 3.53
C HIS A 70 -4.19 2.73 3.23
N GLN A 71 -4.86 1.59 3.46
CA GLN A 71 -4.53 0.26 2.94
C GLN A 71 -3.68 -0.69 3.81
N ASN A 72 -3.58 -0.46 5.13
CA ASN A 72 -3.20 -1.50 6.09
C ASN A 72 -4.32 -2.51 6.33
N MET A 73 -4.56 -3.28 5.29
CA MET A 73 -5.59 -4.27 5.16
C MET A 73 -4.89 -5.57 4.78
N ALA A 74 -3.83 -5.93 5.52
CA ALA A 74 -3.42 -7.32 5.61
C ALA A 74 -4.48 -8.03 6.46
N TRP A 75 -5.64 -8.33 5.85
CA TRP A 75 -6.74 -9.08 6.49
C TRP A 75 -6.30 -10.53 6.64
N VAL A 76 -5.46 -10.80 7.63
CA VAL A 76 -5.26 -12.17 8.12
C VAL A 76 -6.58 -12.60 8.73
N PHE A 77 -7.17 -13.69 8.23
CA PHE A 77 -8.36 -14.27 8.84
C PHE A 77 -8.12 -14.48 10.34
N GLY A 78 -9.06 -14.05 11.18
CA GLY A 78 -9.09 -14.44 12.58
C GLY A 78 -9.12 -15.96 12.74
N SER A 79 -8.84 -16.45 13.95
CA SER A 79 -8.89 -17.89 14.26
C SER A 79 -10.28 -18.51 14.00
N ASP A 80 -11.31 -17.68 13.87
CA ASP A 80 -12.69 -18.05 13.57
C ASP A 80 -13.04 -18.06 12.07
N GLN A 81 -12.08 -17.79 11.17
CA GLN A 81 -12.22 -17.87 9.71
C GLN A 81 -13.22 -16.89 9.08
N LEU A 82 -13.83 -16.02 9.89
CA LEU A 82 -14.91 -15.11 9.48
C LEU A 82 -14.63 -13.68 9.92
N SER A 83 -13.71 -13.47 10.85
CA SER A 83 -13.34 -12.15 11.33
C SER A 83 -12.11 -11.58 10.63
N VAL A 84 -12.26 -10.30 10.41
CA VAL A 84 -11.30 -9.29 9.99
C VAL A 84 -10.40 -8.98 11.17
N ARG A 85 -9.08 -8.93 10.98
CA ARG A 85 -8.19 -8.35 11.99
C ARG A 85 -7.92 -6.86 11.73
N ASP A 86 -8.42 -6.01 12.63
CA ASP A 86 -7.99 -4.61 12.77
C ASP A 86 -6.55 -4.54 13.32
N PRO A 87 -5.59 -3.93 12.61
CA PRO A 87 -4.18 -3.85 13.01
C PRO A 87 -3.94 -3.02 14.28
N THR A 88 -4.86 -2.15 14.68
CA THR A 88 -4.80 -1.38 15.93
C THR A 88 -5.35 -2.15 17.14
N LEU A 89 -6.15 -3.20 16.89
CA LEU A 89 -6.81 -3.99 17.93
C LEU A 89 -6.29 -5.44 18.05
N ASN A 90 -5.59 -5.98 17.03
CA ASN A 90 -5.24 -7.41 16.93
C ASN A 90 -3.73 -7.70 16.77
N ASN A 91 -2.93 -7.17 17.70
CA ASN A 91 -1.56 -7.62 17.94
C ASN A 91 -1.53 -9.10 18.40
N PRO A 92 -0.73 -10.00 17.78
CA PRO A 92 0.32 -9.72 16.79
C PRO A 92 -0.14 -9.69 15.34
N GLN A 93 0.46 -8.74 14.63
CA GLN A 93 0.59 -8.66 13.19
C GLN A 93 1.12 -9.99 12.62
N PRO A 94 0.91 -10.28 11.32
CA PRO A 94 1.47 -11.48 10.72
C PRO A 94 2.99 -11.60 10.92
N ALA A 95 3.43 -12.72 11.48
CA ALA A 95 4.81 -12.97 11.88
C ALA A 95 5.68 -13.61 10.79
N SER A 96 5.09 -14.09 9.69
CA SER A 96 5.85 -14.72 8.61
C SER A 96 5.14 -14.69 7.26
N PHE A 97 5.87 -14.90 6.16
CA PHE A 97 5.31 -15.17 4.84
C PHE A 97 6.09 -16.29 4.15
N SER A 98 5.45 -16.95 3.20
CA SER A 98 6.12 -17.79 2.20
C SER A 98 5.84 -17.24 0.82
N TRP A 99 6.53 -17.73 -0.22
CA TRP A 99 6.28 -17.27 -1.57
C TRP A 99 6.55 -18.33 -2.63
N SER A 100 5.99 -18.14 -3.83
CA SER A 100 6.19 -19.05 -4.95
C SER A 100 6.23 -18.31 -6.28
N MET A 101 6.65 -19.02 -7.33
CA MET A 101 6.62 -18.56 -8.71
C MET A 101 5.73 -19.51 -9.51
N VAL A 102 4.68 -18.98 -10.11
CA VAL A 102 3.75 -19.76 -10.91
C VAL A 102 4.42 -20.08 -12.25
N PRO A 103 4.49 -21.37 -12.65
CA PRO A 103 5.18 -21.76 -13.89
C PRO A 103 4.44 -21.25 -15.12
N ALA A 104 5.06 -21.37 -16.29
CA ALA A 104 4.41 -21.04 -17.56
C ALA A 104 3.24 -21.98 -17.88
N SER A 105 2.36 -21.55 -18.78
CA SER A 105 1.20 -22.32 -19.26
C SER A 105 0.14 -22.63 -18.18
N VAL A 106 0.16 -21.91 -17.06
CA VAL A 106 -0.91 -21.96 -16.05
C VAL A 106 -2.03 -21.04 -16.49
N LYS A 107 -3.24 -21.58 -16.57
CA LYS A 107 -4.41 -20.81 -17.00
C LYS A 107 -4.67 -19.66 -16.02
N SER A 108 -4.60 -18.44 -16.54
CA SER A 108 -5.03 -17.24 -15.83
C SER A 108 -6.54 -17.28 -15.64
N ILE A 109 -6.98 -16.98 -14.43
CA ILE A 109 -8.40 -16.91 -14.11
C ILE A 109 -8.93 -15.46 -14.16
N TYR A 110 -8.09 -14.54 -14.65
CA TYR A 110 -8.17 -13.08 -14.61
C TYR A 110 -9.42 -12.44 -15.25
N TYR A 111 -10.35 -13.17 -15.86
CA TYR A 111 -11.62 -12.60 -16.35
C TYR A 111 -12.79 -13.60 -16.32
N PRO A 112 -13.84 -13.35 -15.55
CA PRO A 112 -15.14 -13.95 -15.70
C PRO A 112 -15.94 -13.11 -16.67
N GLY A 113 -16.52 -13.81 -17.64
CA GLY A 113 -16.99 -13.21 -18.89
C GLY A 113 -16.25 -13.73 -20.12
N GLY A 114 -15.34 -14.70 -19.97
CA GLY A 114 -14.83 -15.49 -21.09
C GLY A 114 -15.96 -16.25 -21.80
N ASN A 115 -16.63 -15.58 -22.72
CA ASN A 115 -17.19 -16.20 -23.91
C ASN A 115 -16.08 -16.25 -24.99
N ASP A 116 -16.32 -16.94 -26.10
CA ASP A 116 -15.36 -17.18 -27.19
C ASP A 116 -14.74 -15.90 -27.82
N TYR A 117 -15.11 -14.70 -27.35
CA TYR A 117 -14.58 -13.41 -27.77
C TYR A 117 -13.37 -12.91 -26.95
N ASN A 118 -13.09 -13.45 -25.75
CA ASN A 118 -11.87 -13.13 -24.99
C ASN A 118 -11.02 -14.41 -24.83
N PRO A 119 -9.86 -14.52 -25.51
CA PRO A 119 -9.07 -15.75 -25.50
C PRO A 119 -8.61 -16.10 -24.08
N GLN A 120 -8.55 -17.41 -23.79
CA GLN A 120 -7.97 -17.89 -22.54
C GLN A 120 -6.51 -17.46 -22.45
N ARG A 121 -6.13 -16.93 -21.30
CA ARG A 121 -4.79 -16.38 -21.06
C ARG A 121 -4.01 -17.29 -20.14
N TYR A 122 -2.72 -17.34 -20.33
CA TYR A 122 -1.84 -18.27 -19.64
C TYR A 122 -0.62 -17.52 -19.13
N THR A 123 -0.11 -17.94 -17.98
CA THR A 123 1.17 -17.45 -17.48
C THR A 123 2.29 -17.75 -18.47
N LYS A 124 3.25 -16.85 -18.52
CA LYS A 124 4.47 -16.93 -19.32
C LYS A 124 5.63 -17.45 -18.46
N SER A 125 6.74 -17.78 -19.10
CA SER A 125 7.96 -18.09 -18.35
C SER A 125 8.52 -16.83 -17.71
N PHE A 126 9.15 -16.94 -16.54
CA PHE A 126 9.92 -15.83 -15.97
C PHE A 126 11.06 -15.39 -16.88
N THR A 127 11.64 -16.31 -17.64
CA THR A 127 12.67 -15.98 -18.63
C THR A 127 12.12 -15.12 -19.78
N ASP A 128 10.81 -15.09 -20.00
CA ASP A 128 10.19 -14.25 -21.03
C ASP A 128 10.24 -12.76 -20.65
N ILE A 129 10.37 -12.42 -19.35
CA ILE A 129 10.64 -11.06 -18.88
C ILE A 129 11.90 -10.51 -19.55
N ASN A 130 12.91 -11.35 -19.79
CA ASN A 130 14.17 -10.99 -20.43
C ASN A 130 14.82 -9.75 -19.79
N ALA A 131 14.84 -9.71 -18.46
CA ALA A 131 15.61 -8.72 -17.70
C ALA A 131 17.11 -8.97 -17.92
N THR A 132 17.86 -7.90 -18.18
CA THR A 132 19.30 -7.95 -18.47
C THR A 132 20.03 -8.78 -17.42
N GLY A 133 20.79 -9.80 -17.84
CA GLY A 133 21.56 -10.64 -16.93
C GLY A 133 20.80 -11.73 -16.16
N LEU A 134 19.48 -11.86 -16.35
CA LEU A 134 18.68 -12.97 -15.81
C LEU A 134 18.23 -13.90 -16.94
N THR A 135 18.80 -15.10 -16.99
CA THR A 135 18.65 -16.03 -18.14
C THR A 135 17.93 -17.32 -17.79
N THR A 136 17.91 -17.69 -16.51
CA THR A 136 17.30 -18.92 -16.00
C THR A 136 16.20 -18.59 -15.00
N PHE A 137 15.29 -19.54 -14.79
CA PHE A 137 14.27 -19.41 -13.75
C PHE A 137 14.89 -19.13 -12.36
N ASP A 138 16.02 -19.78 -12.05
CA ASP A 138 16.73 -19.59 -10.78
C ASP A 138 17.32 -18.18 -10.64
N ASP A 139 17.72 -17.53 -11.74
CA ASP A 139 18.19 -16.14 -11.69
C ASP A 139 17.07 -15.20 -11.18
N TYR A 140 15.85 -15.34 -11.72
CA TYR A 140 14.68 -14.56 -11.27
C TYR A 140 14.27 -14.93 -9.84
N LYS A 141 14.32 -16.23 -9.50
CA LYS A 141 14.04 -16.70 -8.15
C LYS A 141 15.00 -16.07 -7.13
N ASN A 142 16.29 -16.02 -7.41
CA ASN A 142 17.27 -15.41 -6.51
C ASN A 142 17.00 -13.92 -6.31
N VAL A 143 16.66 -13.18 -7.38
CA VAL A 143 16.31 -11.76 -7.28
C VAL A 143 15.05 -11.54 -6.44
N LEU A 144 14.03 -12.37 -6.62
CA LEU A 144 12.82 -12.32 -5.80
C LEU A 144 13.11 -12.67 -4.33
N ASP A 145 13.95 -13.68 -4.07
CA ASP A 145 14.34 -14.05 -2.70
C ASP A 145 15.09 -12.90 -2.00
N GLU A 146 15.98 -12.21 -2.71
CA GLU A 146 16.65 -11.01 -2.20
C GLU A 146 15.65 -9.88 -1.89
N ALA A 147 14.67 -9.65 -2.76
CA ALA A 147 13.65 -8.62 -2.56
C ALA A 147 12.74 -8.94 -1.37
N MET A 148 12.32 -10.20 -1.22
CA MET A 148 11.54 -10.67 -0.08
C MET A 148 12.34 -10.57 1.22
N SER A 149 13.61 -10.94 1.20
CA SER A 149 14.49 -10.86 2.37
C SER A 149 14.74 -9.42 2.80
N ALA A 150 14.89 -8.48 1.86
CA ALA A 150 15.03 -7.07 2.18
C ALA A 150 13.82 -6.53 2.99
N TRP A 151 12.61 -6.91 2.61
CA TRP A 151 11.40 -6.57 3.38
C TRP A 151 11.32 -7.30 4.72
N SER A 152 11.70 -8.58 4.76
CA SER A 152 11.79 -9.38 5.99
C SER A 152 12.70 -8.72 7.03
N ASP A 153 13.88 -8.27 6.62
CA ASP A 153 14.91 -7.67 7.49
C ASP A 153 14.42 -6.39 8.18
N VAL A 154 13.58 -5.58 7.50
CA VAL A 154 13.14 -4.28 8.01
C VAL A 154 11.78 -4.32 8.71
N SER A 155 10.97 -5.34 8.45
CA SER A 155 9.63 -5.50 9.02
C SER A 155 9.59 -6.46 10.22
N GLY A 156 10.64 -7.26 10.42
CA GLY A 156 10.64 -8.34 11.40
C GLY A 156 9.76 -9.54 11.04
N ILE A 157 9.05 -9.49 9.89
CA ILE A 157 8.29 -10.62 9.37
C ILE A 157 9.26 -11.69 8.89
N ILE A 158 9.07 -12.93 9.30
CA ILE A 158 9.94 -14.06 8.92
C ILE A 158 9.66 -14.48 7.46
N ASN A 159 10.65 -14.36 6.57
CA ASN A 159 10.61 -15.02 5.27
C ASN A 159 10.82 -16.54 5.44
N LEU A 160 9.76 -17.34 5.27
CA LEU A 160 9.80 -18.81 5.28
C LEU A 160 10.41 -19.40 4.00
N GLY A 161 10.70 -18.56 3.02
CA GLY A 161 11.35 -18.94 1.77
C GLY A 161 10.39 -19.38 0.66
N TYR A 162 11.01 -19.77 -0.44
CA TYR A 162 10.36 -20.26 -1.65
C TYR A 162 9.71 -21.64 -1.44
N ILE A 163 8.47 -21.77 -1.91
CA ILE A 163 7.74 -23.04 -2.02
C ILE A 163 7.41 -23.26 -3.50
N GLU A 164 7.71 -24.45 -4.00
CA GLU A 164 7.34 -24.84 -5.38
C GLU A 164 5.81 -24.87 -5.55
N GLU A 165 5.34 -24.60 -6.76
CA GLU A 165 3.94 -24.81 -7.14
C GLU A 165 3.76 -26.24 -7.67
N THR A 166 2.69 -26.91 -7.24
CA THR A 166 2.25 -28.23 -7.72
C THR A 166 0.83 -28.16 -8.26
N GLN A 167 0.46 -29.13 -9.09
CA GLN A 167 -0.92 -29.26 -9.53
C GLN A 167 -1.75 -30.04 -8.52
N LEU A 168 -2.84 -29.44 -8.06
CA LEU A 168 -3.89 -30.08 -7.27
C LEU A 168 -5.23 -29.81 -7.95
N ASN A 169 -5.99 -30.87 -8.25
CA ASN A 169 -7.32 -30.78 -8.89
C ASN A 169 -7.40 -29.92 -10.17
N GLY A 170 -6.30 -29.82 -10.93
CA GLY A 170 -6.22 -29.03 -12.16
C GLY A 170 -5.89 -27.55 -11.95
N GLU A 171 -5.63 -27.12 -10.71
CA GLU A 171 -5.10 -25.80 -10.36
C GLU A 171 -3.66 -25.90 -9.86
N TYR A 172 -2.89 -24.83 -10.00
CA TYR A 172 -1.58 -24.74 -9.38
C TYR A 172 -1.71 -24.12 -7.97
N VAL A 173 -1.16 -24.81 -7.00
CA VAL A 173 -1.09 -24.42 -5.59
C VAL A 173 0.32 -24.68 -5.05
N PRO A 174 0.80 -23.95 -4.02
CA PRO A 174 2.07 -24.24 -3.37
C PRO A 174 2.09 -25.70 -2.85
N VAL A 175 3.24 -26.37 -2.92
CA VAL A 175 3.42 -27.74 -2.41
C VAL A 175 3.02 -27.81 -0.93
N GLY A 176 2.09 -28.71 -0.61
CA GLY A 176 1.52 -28.86 0.73
C GLY A 176 0.37 -27.88 1.05
N GLY A 177 0.03 -26.97 0.14
CA GLY A 177 -1.17 -26.15 0.21
C GLY A 177 -2.43 -26.97 -0.08
N THR A 178 -3.50 -26.70 0.66
CA THR A 178 -4.84 -27.17 0.29
C THR A 178 -5.44 -26.19 -0.73
N ASP A 179 -6.30 -26.67 -1.63
CA ASP A 179 -7.13 -25.83 -2.54
C ASP A 179 -7.97 -24.78 -1.82
N ASP A 180 -8.12 -24.94 -0.50
CA ASP A 180 -8.88 -24.03 0.32
C ASP A 180 -8.04 -22.80 0.66
N ILE A 181 -8.40 -21.66 0.07
CA ILE A 181 -8.00 -20.31 0.50
C ILE A 181 -8.15 -20.16 2.03
N ILE A 182 -9.06 -20.96 2.62
CA ILE A 182 -9.43 -21.00 4.04
C ILE A 182 -8.46 -21.81 4.92
N ALA A 183 -7.70 -22.81 4.43
CA ALA A 183 -6.87 -23.64 5.34
C ALA A 183 -5.49 -23.04 5.69
N ARG A 184 -5.25 -21.77 5.37
CA ARG A 184 -4.02 -21.04 5.72
C ARG A 184 -3.98 -20.62 7.21
N THR A 185 -4.68 -21.31 8.10
CA THR A 185 -5.28 -20.70 9.29
C THR A 185 -5.00 -21.37 10.63
N SER A 186 -3.73 -21.42 11.01
CA SER A 186 -3.39 -21.59 12.43
C SER A 186 -2.29 -20.67 12.96
N ASN A 187 -1.58 -19.94 12.10
CA ASN A 187 -0.63 -18.91 12.50
C ASN A 187 -0.90 -17.60 11.75
N PRO A 188 -0.68 -16.44 12.39
CA PRO A 188 -0.78 -15.15 11.74
C PRO A 188 0.41 -15.03 10.77
N HIS A 189 0.24 -15.48 9.54
CA HIS A 189 1.20 -15.27 8.46
C HIS A 189 0.62 -14.16 7.56
N VAL A 190 1.46 -13.35 6.92
CA VAL A 190 1.04 -12.48 5.80
C VAL A 190 0.46 -13.39 4.70
N GLY A 191 0.78 -14.68 4.76
CA GLY A 191 0.20 -15.76 3.99
C GLY A 191 1.25 -16.28 3.04
N HIS A 192 0.91 -16.29 1.76
CA HIS A 192 1.78 -16.76 0.69
C HIS A 192 1.64 -15.88 -0.55
N ILE A 193 2.75 -15.24 -0.94
CA ILE A 193 2.80 -14.34 -2.10
C ILE A 193 3.14 -15.16 -3.34
N ARG A 194 2.42 -14.96 -4.44
CA ARG A 194 2.65 -15.70 -5.69
C ARG A 194 3.07 -14.76 -6.79
N PHE A 195 4.21 -15.03 -7.40
CA PHE A 195 4.69 -14.26 -8.53
C PHE A 195 4.30 -14.94 -9.84
N MET A 196 3.85 -14.16 -10.81
CA MET A 196 3.39 -14.64 -12.12
C MET A 196 3.91 -13.73 -13.21
N VAL A 197 4.02 -14.25 -14.44
CA VAL A 197 4.34 -13.45 -15.62
C VAL A 197 3.21 -13.57 -16.63
N PHE A 198 2.84 -12.47 -17.26
CA PHE A 198 1.85 -12.43 -18.32
C PHE A 198 2.29 -11.54 -19.48
N GLY A 199 1.61 -11.73 -20.61
CA GLY A 199 1.69 -10.85 -21.76
C GLY A 199 1.08 -9.48 -21.50
N ASP A 200 1.34 -8.59 -22.46
CA ASP A 200 0.73 -7.28 -22.62
C ASP A 200 -0.79 -7.33 -22.85
N ASP A 201 -1.32 -8.50 -23.21
CA ASP A 201 -2.75 -8.75 -23.21
C ASP A 201 -3.34 -8.61 -21.80
N VAL A 202 -2.66 -9.15 -20.77
CA VAL A 202 -3.07 -9.14 -19.35
C VAL A 202 -2.68 -7.87 -18.61
N ILE A 203 -1.48 -7.35 -18.83
CA ILE A 203 -0.99 -6.15 -18.15
C ILE A 203 -0.87 -5.03 -19.17
N SER A 204 -1.77 -4.04 -19.08
CA SER A 204 -1.88 -2.97 -20.07
C SER A 204 -0.62 -2.10 -20.16
N GLY A 205 -0.38 -1.53 -21.34
CA GLY A 205 0.92 -1.09 -21.83
C GLY A 205 1.74 -0.08 -21.01
N SER A 206 1.18 0.58 -19.99
CA SER A 206 1.90 1.50 -19.09
C SER A 206 2.27 0.89 -17.74
N VAL A 207 1.81 -0.32 -17.44
CA VAL A 207 2.00 -0.99 -16.15
C VAL A 207 3.07 -2.08 -16.31
N PHE A 208 4.08 -2.06 -15.45
CA PHE A 208 5.18 -3.03 -15.48
C PHE A 208 4.87 -4.29 -14.68
N ALA A 209 4.21 -4.09 -13.54
CA ALA A 209 3.72 -5.15 -12.68
C ALA A 209 2.46 -4.69 -11.94
N SER A 210 1.74 -5.63 -11.35
CA SER A 210 0.60 -5.32 -10.50
C SER A 210 0.37 -6.38 -9.44
N THR A 211 0.10 -5.92 -8.22
CA THR A 211 -0.29 -6.77 -7.10
C THR A 211 -1.80 -6.80 -6.94
N THR A 212 -2.37 -7.99 -6.73
CA THR A 212 -3.78 -8.15 -6.39
C THR A 212 -3.98 -7.81 -4.92
N TYR A 213 -4.58 -6.66 -4.69
CA TYR A 213 -4.94 -6.16 -3.37
C TYR A 213 -6.00 -7.03 -2.67
N ILE A 214 -5.97 -7.14 -1.34
CA ILE A 214 -7.02 -7.84 -0.56
C ILE A 214 -8.28 -6.95 -0.50
N PRO A 215 -9.41 -7.31 -1.12
CA PRO A 215 -10.61 -6.46 -1.08
C PRO A 215 -11.26 -6.42 0.32
N ASP A 216 -11.95 -5.32 0.60
CA ASP A 216 -12.80 -5.08 1.77
C ASP A 216 -13.81 -6.23 1.99
N PRO A 217 -14.01 -6.73 3.23
CA PRO A 217 -14.95 -7.82 3.56
C PRO A 217 -16.42 -7.53 3.23
N SER A 218 -16.80 -6.27 3.02
CA SER A 218 -18.14 -5.90 2.56
C SER A 218 -18.37 -6.21 1.08
N ALA A 219 -17.29 -6.37 0.31
CA ALA A 219 -17.34 -6.99 -1.00
C ALA A 219 -17.27 -8.51 -0.78
N GLY A 220 -18.34 -9.23 -1.14
CA GLY A 220 -18.33 -10.68 -1.07
C GLY A 220 -17.04 -11.25 -1.68
N VAL A 221 -16.40 -12.21 -1.00
CA VAL A 221 -15.15 -12.88 -1.39
C VAL A 221 -15.28 -13.72 -2.68
N ASN A 222 -16.30 -13.43 -3.50
CA ASN A 222 -16.34 -13.78 -4.89
C ASN A 222 -15.80 -12.57 -5.65
N ASN A 223 -14.49 -12.61 -5.94
CA ASN A 223 -13.89 -11.86 -7.03
C ASN A 223 -14.42 -12.41 -8.36
N ALA A 224 -15.75 -12.32 -8.53
CA ALA A 224 -16.53 -12.73 -9.68
C ALA A 224 -16.21 -11.87 -10.90
N VAL A 225 -15.14 -11.06 -10.85
CA VAL A 225 -14.54 -10.28 -11.96
C VAL A 225 -13.06 -10.61 -12.22
N ASN A 226 -12.32 -11.36 -11.38
CA ASN A 226 -10.93 -11.72 -11.70
C ASN A 226 -10.42 -13.09 -11.22
N ARG A 227 -11.14 -13.84 -10.36
CA ARG A 227 -10.69 -15.14 -9.77
C ARG A 227 -9.18 -15.21 -9.42
N SER A 228 -8.55 -14.06 -9.12
CA SER A 228 -7.14 -13.92 -8.77
C SER A 228 -7.03 -14.03 -7.26
N ARG A 229 -5.99 -14.71 -6.77
CA ARG A 229 -5.79 -14.92 -5.33
C ARG A 229 -5.24 -13.61 -4.76
N SER A 230 -5.65 -13.23 -3.56
CA SER A 230 -5.04 -12.11 -2.85
C SER A 230 -3.52 -12.33 -2.77
N LEU A 231 -2.73 -11.26 -2.91
CA LEU A 231 -1.26 -11.30 -2.90
C LEU A 231 -0.62 -11.95 -4.14
N ASP A 232 -1.38 -12.18 -5.22
CA ASP A 232 -0.80 -12.49 -6.54
C ASP A 232 -0.12 -11.22 -7.10
N VAL A 233 1.19 -11.31 -7.35
CA VAL A 233 2.02 -10.30 -8.03
C VAL A 233 2.24 -10.72 -9.47
N ARG A 234 1.97 -9.82 -10.42
CA ARG A 234 1.96 -10.12 -11.84
C ARG A 234 2.94 -9.20 -12.57
N PHE A 235 3.93 -9.77 -13.25
CA PHE A 235 4.90 -9.05 -14.08
C PHE A 235 4.55 -9.15 -15.56
N ARG A 236 4.89 -8.12 -16.32
CA ARG A 236 4.78 -8.10 -17.77
C ARG A 236 6.01 -8.75 -18.43
N ASP A 237 5.81 -9.51 -19.49
CA ASP A 237 6.88 -10.20 -20.24
C ASP A 237 7.66 -9.32 -21.24
N THR A 238 7.46 -8.00 -21.27
CA THR A 238 8.06 -7.16 -22.31
C THR A 238 9.52 -6.80 -22.05
N ALA A 239 10.44 -7.60 -22.59
CA ALA A 239 11.91 -7.45 -22.56
C ALA A 239 12.47 -6.01 -22.49
N PHE A 240 12.06 -5.12 -23.40
CA PHE A 240 12.62 -3.77 -23.53
C PHE A 240 12.25 -2.82 -22.38
N VAL A 241 11.30 -3.22 -21.53
CA VAL A 241 10.89 -2.48 -20.33
C VAL A 241 11.81 -2.75 -19.16
N TRP A 242 12.44 -3.93 -19.13
CA TRP A 242 13.22 -4.42 -17.99
C TRP A 242 14.70 -4.04 -18.05
N ASP A 243 15.07 -3.28 -19.08
CA ASP A 243 16.40 -2.81 -19.38
C ASP A 243 16.40 -1.28 -19.35
N ASP A 244 16.94 -0.69 -18.28
CA ASP A 244 17.04 0.77 -18.12
C ASP A 244 18.30 1.34 -18.82
N ASP A 245 18.58 0.87 -20.03
CA ASP A 245 19.73 1.35 -20.82
C ASP A 245 19.42 2.65 -21.58
N THR A 246 18.20 3.19 -21.45
CA THR A 246 17.77 4.42 -22.14
C THR A 246 17.62 5.63 -21.21
N ILE A 247 17.46 5.45 -19.89
CA ILE A 247 17.21 6.58 -18.96
C ILE A 247 18.44 6.86 -18.06
N ASN A 248 19.21 5.85 -17.63
CA ASN A 248 20.43 6.05 -16.83
C ASN A 248 21.59 5.11 -17.22
N PRO A 249 22.37 5.46 -18.25
CA PRO A 249 23.56 4.70 -18.65
C PRO A 249 24.62 4.74 -17.55
N GLY A 250 24.64 3.72 -16.68
CA GLY A 250 25.53 3.61 -15.53
C GLY A 250 25.02 2.69 -14.42
N ASN A 251 23.71 2.45 -14.33
CA ASN A 251 23.07 1.53 -13.37
C ASN A 251 22.84 0.12 -13.96
N ASN A 252 23.66 -0.25 -14.93
CA ASN A 252 23.48 -1.42 -15.78
C ASN A 252 23.97 -2.71 -15.09
N VAL A 253 23.31 -3.07 -14.00
CA VAL A 253 23.55 -4.29 -13.22
C VAL A 253 22.45 -5.31 -13.49
N ASN A 254 22.88 -6.57 -13.69
CA ASN A 254 22.04 -7.73 -14.00
C ASN A 254 20.75 -7.79 -13.14
N GLY A 255 19.59 -7.55 -13.76
CA GLY A 255 18.27 -7.72 -13.13
C GLY A 255 17.84 -6.59 -12.19
N PHE A 256 18.59 -5.49 -12.13
CA PHE A 256 18.36 -4.39 -11.18
C PHE A 256 16.96 -3.79 -11.27
N PHE A 257 16.49 -3.47 -12.48
CA PHE A 257 15.18 -2.87 -12.67
C PHE A 257 14.06 -3.85 -12.29
N PHE A 258 14.21 -5.13 -12.64
CA PHE A 258 13.30 -6.19 -12.20
C PHE A 258 13.25 -6.28 -10.67
N LYS A 259 14.40 -6.30 -10.00
CA LYS A 259 14.47 -6.30 -8.53
C LYS A 259 13.71 -5.11 -7.93
N LYS A 260 13.91 -3.91 -8.45
CA LYS A 260 13.24 -2.69 -7.96
C LYS A 260 11.73 -2.79 -8.05
N ILE A 261 11.20 -3.18 -9.21
CA ILE A 261 9.75 -3.34 -9.42
C ILE A 261 9.22 -4.48 -8.55
N ALA A 262 9.95 -5.59 -8.42
CA ALA A 262 9.56 -6.67 -7.52
C ALA A 262 9.45 -6.18 -6.07
N MET A 263 10.44 -5.43 -5.58
CA MET A 263 10.41 -4.84 -4.23
C MET A 263 9.21 -3.91 -4.04
N HIS A 264 8.87 -3.09 -5.04
CA HIS A 264 7.68 -2.23 -5.02
C HIS A 264 6.38 -3.03 -4.89
N GLU A 265 6.19 -4.03 -5.74
CA GLU A 265 4.99 -4.87 -5.70
C GLU A 265 4.89 -5.70 -4.42
N ILE A 266 6.02 -6.17 -3.88
CA ILE A 266 6.05 -6.82 -2.57
C ILE A 266 5.59 -5.85 -1.48
N GLY A 267 5.98 -4.57 -1.55
CA GLY A 267 5.47 -3.55 -0.63
C GLY A 267 3.93 -3.49 -0.67
N HIS A 268 3.31 -3.48 -1.85
CA HIS A 268 1.86 -3.59 -1.96
C HIS A 268 1.28 -4.88 -1.36
N ALA A 269 1.96 -6.02 -1.55
CA ALA A 269 1.56 -7.27 -0.91
C ALA A 269 1.68 -7.21 0.63
N LEU A 270 2.57 -6.36 1.14
CA LEU A 270 2.75 -6.04 2.56
C LEU A 270 1.88 -4.84 3.00
N GLY A 271 0.91 -4.40 2.19
CA GLY A 271 -0.03 -3.34 2.58
C GLY A 271 0.49 -1.90 2.43
N PHE A 272 1.66 -1.70 1.83
CA PHE A 272 2.16 -0.36 1.55
C PHE A 272 1.40 0.28 0.39
N ALA A 273 1.04 1.55 0.56
CA ALA A 273 0.60 2.41 -0.53
C ALA A 273 1.78 3.10 -1.19
N HIS A 274 1.55 3.73 -2.35
CA HIS A 274 2.53 4.65 -2.93
C HIS A 274 2.75 5.86 -2.00
N ASN A 275 3.95 6.42 -2.05
CA ASN A 275 4.27 7.68 -1.37
C ASN A 275 5.03 8.64 -2.31
N SER A 276 5.33 9.84 -1.82
CA SER A 276 6.04 10.90 -2.56
C SER A 276 7.55 10.93 -2.30
N ASP A 277 8.09 10.05 -1.46
CA ASP A 277 9.53 10.01 -1.14
C ASP A 277 10.31 9.45 -2.34
N SER A 278 11.25 10.23 -2.86
CA SER A 278 12.04 9.83 -4.02
C SER A 278 13.04 8.71 -3.78
N GLU A 279 13.40 8.46 -2.51
CA GLU A 279 14.30 7.37 -2.10
C GLU A 279 13.54 6.09 -1.69
N SER A 280 12.21 6.18 -1.57
CA SER A 280 11.36 5.03 -1.29
C SER A 280 11.14 4.17 -2.54
N VAL A 281 11.15 2.85 -2.37
CA VAL A 281 10.76 1.90 -3.42
C VAL A 281 9.26 2.02 -3.74
N MET A 282 8.44 2.44 -2.78
CA MET A 282 7.03 2.77 -2.94
C MET A 282 6.80 4.18 -3.50
N GLY A 283 7.88 4.94 -3.66
CA GLY A 283 7.88 6.29 -4.21
C GLY A 283 7.80 6.35 -5.74
N GLY A 284 7.27 7.45 -6.25
CA GLY A 284 7.31 7.76 -7.69
C GLY A 284 8.65 8.30 -8.22
N GLY A 285 9.68 8.37 -7.37
CA GLY A 285 10.97 9.00 -7.66
C GLY A 285 11.96 8.16 -8.48
N THR A 286 13.03 8.83 -8.91
CA THR A 286 14.04 8.35 -9.88
C THR A 286 14.57 6.95 -9.54
N TYR A 287 14.64 6.10 -10.57
CA TYR A 287 14.97 4.66 -10.51
C TYR A 287 16.44 4.34 -10.17
N THR A 288 17.10 5.17 -9.36
CA THR A 288 18.55 5.10 -9.12
C THR A 288 18.95 4.29 -7.89
N TYR A 289 18.00 3.87 -7.04
CA TYR A 289 18.29 3.22 -5.75
C TYR A 289 18.08 1.70 -5.76
N SER A 290 18.96 0.96 -5.09
CA SER A 290 19.09 -0.51 -5.15
C SER A 290 18.43 -1.27 -3.99
N GLY A 291 17.73 -0.58 -3.10
CA GLY A 291 17.25 -1.15 -1.84
C GLY A 291 16.01 -0.44 -1.29
N LEU A 292 15.67 -0.72 -0.03
CA LEU A 292 14.62 -0.02 0.72
C LEU A 292 15.18 1.30 1.27
N GLY A 293 14.45 2.39 1.04
CA GLY A 293 14.77 3.73 1.54
C GLY A 293 14.36 3.92 3.01
N ALA A 294 14.73 5.06 3.60
CA ALA A 294 14.41 5.35 4.99
C ALA A 294 12.91 5.35 5.29
N ALA A 295 12.08 5.88 4.37
CA ALA A 295 10.63 5.85 4.50
C ALA A 295 10.03 4.44 4.39
N ASP A 296 10.60 3.56 3.56
CA ASP A 296 10.16 2.17 3.47
C ASP A 296 10.41 1.42 4.79
N VAL A 297 11.60 1.62 5.38
CA VAL A 297 11.97 1.05 6.67
C VAL A 297 11.07 1.58 7.77
N ALA A 298 10.86 2.89 7.83
CA ALA A 298 9.98 3.50 8.84
C ALA A 298 8.54 2.99 8.71
N GLY A 299 8.02 2.86 7.48
CA GLY A 299 6.71 2.29 7.21
C GLY A 299 6.62 0.83 7.64
N ALA A 300 7.63 0.01 7.34
CA ALA A 300 7.67 -1.41 7.75
C ALA A 300 7.61 -1.56 9.26
N VAL A 301 8.38 -0.75 9.97
CA VAL A 301 8.41 -0.71 11.43
C VAL A 301 7.08 -0.23 12.00
N ALA A 302 6.44 0.77 11.39
CA ALA A 302 5.15 1.28 11.83
C ALA A 302 4.03 0.26 11.64
N ILE A 303 4.05 -0.49 10.52
CA ILE A 303 3.03 -1.49 10.19
C ILE A 303 3.23 -2.75 11.05
N TYR A 304 4.44 -3.31 11.05
CA TYR A 304 4.68 -4.66 11.57
C TYR A 304 5.37 -4.70 12.94
N GLY A 305 5.88 -3.56 13.41
CA GLY A 305 6.76 -3.49 14.59
C GLY A 305 8.22 -3.74 14.20
N GLN A 306 9.16 -3.40 15.10
CA GLN A 306 10.56 -3.84 14.98
C GLN A 306 10.66 -5.34 15.33
N PRO A 307 11.64 -6.10 14.77
CA PRO A 307 12.03 -7.39 15.32
C PRO A 307 12.46 -7.34 16.79
#